data_AF-A0A814NCY2-F1
#
_entry.id   AF-A0A814NCY2-F1
#
_cell.length_a   1.000
_cell.length_b   1.000
_cell.length_c   1.000
_cell.angle_alpha   90.00
_cell.angle_beta   90.00
_cell.angle_gamma   90.00
#
_symmetry.space_group_name_H-M   'P 1'
#
loop_
_entity.id
_entity.type
_entity.pdbx_description
1 polymer ?
#
loop_
_entity_poly.entity_id
_entity_poly.type
_entity_poly.pdbx_seq_one_letter_code
_entity_poly.pdbx_strand_id
1 'polypeptide(L)'
;MMGSSSYKGIIFMMSNLVLLIFARERGKMLLEFKSNFSFIRVHQSGSIRDLLLDTDDINYVQSAINLKDPLDPVFEYTTLLLVGLLWNPDPVQVLLIGLGGGVIPRTMRIYYPQTEMDIIEIDPGILRVAQDYFLFKTDSKMNVYIEDARIFVKDYQRKRYYDLIINDAFNQDEGESYAWFK
;
A
#
# COMPACT_ATOMS: atom_id res chain seq x y z
N MET A 1 -18.05 62.56 2.15
CA MET A 1 -16.80 61.79 1.91
C MET A 1 -16.66 60.77 3.04
N MET A 2 -17.09 59.52 2.82
CA MET A 2 -17.12 58.48 3.85
C MET A 2 -16.33 57.25 3.38
N GLY A 3 -15.23 56.97 4.07
CA GLY A 3 -14.86 55.62 4.49
C GLY A 3 -14.27 54.63 3.47
N SER A 4 -13.21 54.97 2.74
CA SER A 4 -12.42 54.00 1.95
C SER A 4 -11.58 53.01 2.80
N SER A 5 -11.62 53.14 4.14
CA SER A 5 -10.78 52.35 5.06
C SER A 5 -11.37 50.97 5.41
N SER A 6 -12.70 50.81 5.41
CA SER A 6 -13.35 49.54 5.82
C SER A 6 -13.16 48.41 4.80
N TYR A 7 -13.11 48.73 3.50
CA TYR A 7 -12.95 47.71 2.45
C TYR A 7 -11.54 47.11 2.42
N LYS A 8 -10.51 47.88 2.82
CA LYS A 8 -9.12 47.38 2.87
C LYS A 8 -8.94 46.29 3.93
N GLY A 9 -9.60 46.42 5.08
CA GLY A 9 -9.59 45.40 6.14
C GLY A 9 -10.34 44.13 5.72
N ILE A 10 -11.48 44.27 5.04
CA ILE A 10 -12.27 43.15 4.52
C ILE A 10 -11.52 42.40 3.42
N ILE A 11 -10.89 43.12 2.48
CA ILE A 11 -10.09 42.52 1.41
C ILE A 11 -8.86 41.79 1.99
N PHE A 12 -8.19 42.37 3.00
CA PHE A 12 -7.05 41.73 3.67
C PHE A 12 -7.48 40.48 4.47
N MET A 13 -8.63 40.51 5.12
CA MET A 13 -9.16 39.34 5.84
C MET A 13 -9.58 38.21 4.87
N MET A 14 -10.22 38.56 3.75
CA MET A 14 -10.58 37.61 2.69
C MET A 14 -9.34 37.02 2.00
N SER A 15 -8.28 37.80 1.77
CA SER A 15 -7.04 37.28 1.17
C SER A 15 -6.30 36.32 2.10
N ASN A 16 -6.27 36.59 3.41
CA ASN A 16 -5.68 35.67 4.40
C ASN A 16 -6.54 34.41 4.57
N LEU A 17 -7.87 34.53 4.51
CA LEU A 17 -8.77 33.38 4.55
C LEU A 17 -8.60 32.49 3.31
N VAL A 18 -8.46 33.09 2.13
CA VAL A 18 -8.16 32.37 0.87
C VAL A 18 -6.78 31.70 0.93
N LEU A 19 -5.75 32.35 1.47
CA LEU A 19 -4.43 31.74 1.71
C LEU A 19 -4.49 30.58 2.72
N LEU A 20 -5.32 30.67 3.76
CA LEU A 20 -5.57 29.56 4.71
C LEU A 20 -6.35 28.40 4.07
N ILE A 21 -7.28 28.71 3.15
CA ILE A 21 -8.02 27.70 2.36
C ILE A 21 -7.07 27.00 1.38
N PHE A 22 -6.13 27.72 0.74
CA PHE A 22 -5.11 27.13 -0.14
C PHE A 22 -3.93 26.47 0.60
N ALA A 23 -3.64 26.87 1.85
CA ALA A 23 -2.63 26.20 2.68
C ALA A 23 -3.12 24.84 3.22
N ARG A 24 -4.43 24.61 3.18
CA ARG A 24 -5.05 23.33 3.49
C ARG A 24 -4.92 22.44 2.24
N GLU A 25 -4.15 21.35 2.40
CA GLU A 25 -3.88 20.26 1.44
C GLU A 25 -2.59 20.32 0.60
N ARG A 26 -1.49 20.81 1.17
CA ARG A 26 -0.19 20.20 0.84
C ARG A 26 0.05 19.04 1.79
N GLY A 27 -0.04 17.81 1.30
CA GLY A 27 0.23 16.63 2.11
C GLY A 27 1.65 16.65 2.71
N LYS A 28 1.85 15.92 3.80
CA LYS A 28 3.08 15.90 4.60
C LYS A 28 3.90 14.65 4.29
N MET A 29 5.21 14.80 4.09
CA MET A 29 6.15 13.68 4.10
C MET A 29 6.31 13.17 5.54
N LEU A 30 5.99 11.91 5.79
CA LEU A 30 6.07 11.26 7.10
C LEU A 30 7.38 10.50 7.30
N LEU A 31 7.89 9.89 6.23
CA LEU A 31 9.09 9.06 6.24
C LEU A 31 9.77 9.13 4.88
N GLU A 32 11.10 9.10 4.89
CA GLU A 32 11.92 8.98 3.70
C GLU A 32 13.24 8.28 4.05
N PHE A 33 13.60 7.21 3.34
CA PHE A 33 14.89 6.56 3.46
C PHE A 33 15.22 5.68 2.25
N LYS A 34 16.50 5.38 2.03
CA LYS A 34 16.96 4.41 1.03
C LYS A 34 17.17 3.04 1.67
N SER A 35 16.54 2.00 1.13
CA SER A 35 16.84 0.60 1.46
C SER A 35 17.88 0.02 0.47
N ASN A 36 18.16 -1.29 0.59
CA ASN A 36 18.99 -1.98 -0.39
C ASN A 36 18.27 -2.23 -1.74
N PHE A 37 16.96 -1.99 -1.80
CA PHE A 37 16.12 -2.34 -2.95
C PHE A 37 15.48 -1.11 -3.61
N SER A 38 15.08 -0.11 -2.82
CA SER A 38 14.34 1.05 -3.32
C SER A 38 14.55 2.29 -2.45
N PHE A 39 14.16 3.46 -2.95
CA PHE A 39 14.00 4.65 -2.12
C PHE A 39 12.56 4.74 -1.63
N ILE A 40 12.33 4.54 -0.34
CA ILE A 40 11.01 4.41 0.28
C ILE A 40 10.58 5.76 0.85
N ARG A 41 9.39 6.22 0.47
CA ARG A 41 8.75 7.42 1.01
C ARG A 41 7.32 7.13 1.45
N VAL A 42 6.92 7.78 2.53
CA VAL A 42 5.53 7.80 3.00
C VAL A 42 5.04 9.23 3.01
N HIS A 43 4.03 9.51 2.20
CA HIS A 43 3.36 10.81 2.13
C HIS A 43 1.94 10.69 2.63
N GLN A 44 1.40 11.74 3.26
CA GLN A 44 0.01 11.75 3.68
C GLN A 44 -0.67 13.06 3.29
N SER A 45 -1.75 12.95 2.51
CA SER A 45 -2.66 14.05 2.17
C SER A 45 -4.06 13.77 2.72
N GLY A 46 -4.50 14.57 3.69
CA GLY A 46 -5.78 14.33 4.37
C GLY A 46 -5.81 12.95 5.04
N SER A 47 -6.75 12.10 4.62
CA SER A 47 -6.85 10.70 5.08
C SER A 47 -6.13 9.71 4.19
N ILE A 48 -5.63 10.10 3.02
CA ILE A 48 -4.89 9.22 2.13
C ILE A 48 -3.42 9.23 2.52
N ARG A 49 -2.85 8.04 2.64
CA ARG A 49 -1.43 7.84 2.87
C ARG A 49 -0.87 6.97 1.76
N ASP A 50 0.16 7.48 1.11
CA ASP A 50 0.80 6.91 -0.07
C ASP A 50 2.16 6.32 0.30
N LEU A 51 2.43 5.12 -0.21
CA LEU A 51 3.73 4.49 -0.26
C LEU A 51 4.30 4.74 -1.65
N LEU A 52 5.37 5.53 -1.69
CA LEU A 52 6.08 5.81 -2.94
C LEU A 52 7.41 5.08 -2.92
N LEU A 53 7.71 4.41 -4.04
CA LEU A 53 9.01 3.79 -4.29
C LEU A 53 9.64 4.52 -5.47
N ASP A 54 10.83 5.05 -5.25
CA ASP A 54 11.65 5.60 -6.32
C ASP A 54 12.65 4.54 -6.78
N THR A 55 12.68 4.37 -8.07
CA THR A 55 13.57 3.46 -8.78
C THR A 55 13.84 4.20 -10.10
N ASP A 56 15.09 4.58 -10.34
CA ASP A 56 15.49 4.96 -11.69
C ASP A 56 14.87 6.27 -12.24
N ASP A 57 14.64 7.32 -11.41
CA ASP A 57 14.16 8.68 -11.80
C ASP A 57 12.63 8.93 -11.89
N ILE A 58 11.75 8.01 -11.47
CA ILE A 58 10.28 8.24 -11.43
C ILE A 58 9.68 7.80 -10.08
N ASN A 59 9.03 8.76 -9.41
CA ASN A 59 8.22 8.51 -8.21
C ASN A 59 6.94 7.77 -8.58
N TYR A 60 6.86 6.46 -8.33
CA TYR A 60 5.64 5.69 -8.49
C TYR A 60 4.94 5.50 -7.14
N VAL A 61 3.64 5.82 -7.08
CA VAL A 61 2.81 5.45 -5.93
C VAL A 61 2.52 3.96 -6.04
N GLN A 62 3.20 3.16 -5.22
CA GLN A 62 3.10 1.71 -5.25
C GLN A 62 1.90 1.20 -4.46
N SER A 63 1.53 1.88 -3.39
CA SER A 63 0.38 1.50 -2.58
C SER A 63 -0.20 2.72 -1.85
N ALA A 64 -1.46 2.64 -1.47
CA ALA A 64 -2.12 3.70 -0.72
C ALA A 64 -3.17 3.13 0.24
N ILE A 65 -3.45 3.86 1.31
CA ILE A 65 -4.50 3.55 2.28
C ILE A 65 -5.33 4.79 2.58
N ASN A 66 -6.65 4.63 2.62
CA ASN A 66 -7.54 5.61 3.19
C ASN A 66 -7.72 5.35 4.69
N LEU A 67 -7.15 6.20 5.54
CA LEU A 67 -7.21 6.05 7.00
C LEU A 67 -8.63 6.21 7.57
N LYS A 68 -9.58 6.76 6.81
CA LYS A 68 -10.99 6.83 7.20
C LYS A 68 -11.74 5.55 6.88
N ASP A 69 -11.38 4.89 5.79
CA ASP A 69 -11.94 3.61 5.38
C ASP A 69 -10.83 2.68 4.86
N PRO A 70 -10.12 1.97 5.76
CA PRO A 70 -8.98 1.14 5.40
C PRO A 70 -9.29 -0.07 4.52
N LEU A 71 -10.59 -0.37 4.31
CA LEU A 71 -11.06 -1.53 3.55
C LEU A 71 -11.44 -1.19 2.12
N ASP A 72 -11.69 0.09 1.84
CA ASP A 72 -11.88 0.62 0.50
C ASP A 72 -10.51 0.74 -0.19
N PRO A 73 -10.16 -0.12 -1.17
CA PRO A 73 -8.87 -0.06 -1.83
C PRO A 73 -8.78 1.24 -2.63
N VAL A 74 -7.71 2.02 -2.40
CA VAL A 74 -7.48 3.26 -3.14
C VAL A 74 -7.23 2.98 -4.63
N PHE A 75 -6.68 1.81 -4.96
CA PHE A 75 -6.41 1.39 -6.33
C PHE A 75 -7.29 0.21 -6.76
N GLU A 76 -7.88 0.32 -7.94
CA GLU A 76 -8.77 -0.70 -8.52
C GLU A 76 -8.04 -2.03 -8.79
N TYR A 77 -6.75 -1.98 -9.15
CA TYR A 77 -5.97 -3.20 -9.45
C TYR A 77 -5.89 -4.14 -8.24
N THR A 78 -5.90 -3.59 -7.01
CA THR A 78 -5.89 -4.41 -5.79
C THR A 78 -7.14 -5.28 -5.70
N THR A 79 -8.29 -4.76 -6.15
CA THR A 79 -9.54 -5.53 -6.27
C THR A 79 -9.43 -6.58 -7.38
N LEU A 80 -8.80 -6.24 -8.51
CA LEU A 80 -8.59 -7.18 -9.62
C LEU A 80 -7.72 -8.37 -9.23
N LEU A 81 -6.69 -8.18 -8.39
CA LEU A 81 -5.87 -9.28 -7.88
C LEU A 81 -6.64 -10.29 -7.03
N LEU A 82 -7.81 -9.90 -6.52
CA LEU A 82 -8.71 -10.76 -5.73
C LEU A 82 -9.77 -11.49 -6.58
N VAL A 83 -9.84 -11.25 -7.90
CA VAL A 83 -10.79 -11.95 -8.82
C VAL A 83 -10.62 -13.46 -8.79
N GLY A 84 -9.44 -13.95 -8.40
CA GLY A 84 -9.19 -15.38 -8.21
C GLY A 84 -10.11 -16.09 -7.23
N LEU A 85 -10.67 -15.35 -6.28
CA LEU A 85 -11.65 -15.85 -5.33
C LEU A 85 -12.96 -16.28 -6.00
N LEU A 86 -13.22 -15.88 -7.26
CA LEU A 86 -14.36 -16.39 -8.02
C LEU A 86 -14.22 -17.88 -8.38
N TRP A 87 -12.98 -18.37 -8.51
CA TRP A 87 -12.69 -19.78 -8.80
C TRP A 87 -12.40 -20.60 -7.54
N ASN A 88 -11.73 -20.00 -6.55
CA ASN A 88 -11.50 -20.60 -5.24
C ASN A 88 -12.08 -19.70 -4.14
N PRO A 89 -13.38 -19.81 -3.83
CA PRO A 89 -14.06 -18.88 -2.94
C PRO A 89 -13.67 -19.04 -1.48
N ASP A 90 -13.07 -20.16 -1.06
CA ASP A 90 -12.68 -20.45 0.32
C ASP A 90 -11.21 -20.93 0.39
N PRO A 91 -10.23 -20.08 0.06
CA PRO A 91 -8.83 -20.49 0.01
C PRO A 91 -8.30 -20.81 1.41
N VAL A 92 -7.63 -21.94 1.57
CA VAL A 92 -7.09 -22.40 2.86
C VAL A 92 -5.62 -22.02 3.01
N GLN A 93 -4.85 -22.07 1.92
CA GLN A 93 -3.40 -21.87 1.92
C GLN A 93 -2.99 -20.90 0.81
N VAL A 94 -2.77 -19.64 1.17
CA VAL A 94 -2.45 -18.57 0.21
C VAL A 94 -0.97 -18.24 0.23
N LEU A 95 -0.36 -18.14 -0.95
CA LEU A 95 0.93 -17.48 -1.15
C LEU A 95 0.69 -16.10 -1.74
N LEU A 96 1.17 -15.07 -1.05
CA LEU A 96 1.23 -13.71 -1.55
C LEU A 96 2.69 -13.34 -1.82
N ILE A 97 3.00 -12.94 -3.05
CA ILE A 97 4.31 -12.44 -3.45
C ILE A 97 4.22 -10.92 -3.57
N GLY A 98 5.01 -10.20 -2.77
CA GLY A 98 4.93 -8.75 -2.59
C GLY A 98 4.01 -8.35 -1.43
N LEU A 99 4.46 -7.43 -0.58
CA LEU A 99 3.64 -6.91 0.54
C LEU A 99 3.11 -5.50 0.27
N GLY A 100 3.95 -4.60 -0.23
CA GLY A 100 3.62 -3.18 -0.40
C GLY A 100 3.09 -2.54 0.90
N GLY A 101 1.98 -1.79 0.80
CA GLY A 101 1.26 -1.25 1.96
C GLY A 101 0.39 -2.28 2.72
N GLY A 102 0.45 -3.57 2.37
CA GLY A 102 -0.29 -4.63 3.05
C GLY A 102 -1.81 -4.60 2.84
N VAL A 103 -2.28 -4.03 1.72
CA VAL A 103 -3.72 -3.92 1.39
C VAL A 103 -4.33 -5.31 1.18
N ILE A 104 -3.76 -6.11 0.26
CA ILE A 104 -4.23 -7.47 -0.05
C ILE A 104 -4.31 -8.35 1.20
N PRO A 105 -3.24 -8.53 2.01
CA PRO A 105 -3.31 -9.42 3.16
C PRO A 105 -4.28 -8.89 4.21
N ARG A 106 -4.37 -7.57 4.43
CA ARG A 106 -5.36 -6.99 5.35
C ARG A 106 -6.80 -7.30 4.91
N THR A 107 -7.11 -7.12 3.63
CA THR A 107 -8.41 -7.45 3.05
C THR A 107 -8.72 -8.94 3.20
N MET A 108 -7.77 -9.81 2.85
CA MET A 108 -7.91 -11.26 2.98
C MET A 108 -8.15 -11.69 4.42
N ARG A 109 -7.48 -11.08 5.41
CA ARG A 109 -7.72 -11.44 6.83
C ARG A 109 -9.14 -11.16 7.28
N ILE A 110 -9.77 -10.11 6.76
CA ILE A 110 -11.11 -9.69 7.16
C ILE A 110 -12.18 -10.59 6.56
N TYR A 111 -12.08 -10.88 5.28
CA TYR A 111 -13.06 -11.71 4.58
C TYR A 111 -12.80 -13.21 4.76
N TYR A 112 -11.53 -13.61 4.98
CA TYR A 112 -11.09 -15.00 5.12
C TYR A 112 -10.21 -15.20 6.38
N PRO A 113 -10.78 -15.06 7.59
CA PRO A 113 -10.03 -15.12 8.85
C PRO A 113 -9.43 -16.51 9.16
N GLN A 114 -9.84 -17.54 8.43
CA GLN A 114 -9.32 -18.90 8.61
C GLN A 114 -8.15 -19.24 7.69
N THR A 115 -7.94 -18.48 6.61
CA THR A 115 -6.87 -18.70 5.65
C THR A 115 -5.50 -18.54 6.31
N GLU A 116 -4.64 -19.53 6.06
CA GLU A 116 -3.21 -19.43 6.32
C GLU A 116 -2.55 -18.72 5.14
N MET A 117 -1.71 -17.74 5.43
CA MET A 117 -1.06 -16.92 4.42
C MET A 117 0.43 -16.83 4.68
N ASP A 118 1.19 -17.16 3.66
CA ASP A 118 2.62 -16.89 3.58
C ASP A 118 2.83 -15.71 2.63
N ILE A 119 3.44 -14.64 3.13
CA ILE A 119 3.69 -13.38 2.41
C ILE A 119 5.19 -13.26 2.21
N ILE A 120 5.62 -13.09 0.96
CA ILE A 120 7.04 -12.94 0.63
C ILE A 120 7.32 -11.50 0.25
N GLU A 121 8.20 -10.84 1.00
CA GLU A 121 8.63 -9.48 0.73
C GLU A 121 10.16 -9.47 0.68
N ILE A 122 10.75 -8.85 -0.34
CA ILE A 122 12.20 -8.84 -0.49
C ILE A 122 12.85 -7.76 0.38
N ASP A 123 12.14 -6.64 0.58
CA ASP A 123 12.64 -5.45 1.27
C ASP A 123 12.12 -5.38 2.72
N PRO A 124 12.96 -5.61 3.74
CA PRO A 124 12.54 -5.47 5.14
C PRO A 124 12.05 -4.05 5.50
N GLY A 125 12.48 -3.03 4.75
CA GLY A 125 11.99 -1.67 4.89
C GLY A 125 10.49 -1.55 4.57
N ILE A 126 10.00 -2.30 3.59
CA ILE A 126 8.58 -2.32 3.20
C ILE A 126 7.74 -2.95 4.32
N LEU A 127 8.17 -4.08 4.90
CA LEU A 127 7.47 -4.68 6.04
C LEU A 127 7.32 -3.70 7.19
N ARG A 128 8.41 -3.04 7.57
CA ARG A 128 8.38 -2.03 8.63
C ARG A 128 7.40 -0.90 8.30
N VAL A 129 7.45 -0.36 7.07
CA VAL A 129 6.55 0.72 6.65
C VAL A 129 5.10 0.27 6.66
N ALA A 130 4.78 -0.93 6.16
CA ALA A 130 3.44 -1.47 6.17
C ALA A 130 2.87 -1.54 7.60
N GLN A 131 3.68 -1.98 8.57
CA GLN A 131 3.30 -2.09 9.98
C GLN A 131 3.14 -0.72 10.65
N ASP A 132 4.13 0.17 10.50
CA ASP A 132 4.19 1.46 11.18
C ASP A 132 3.19 2.47 10.58
N TYR A 133 2.93 2.38 9.28
CA TYR A 133 2.21 3.41 8.51
C TYR A 133 1.00 2.91 7.73
N PHE A 134 0.77 1.61 7.50
CA PHE A 134 -0.36 1.15 6.66
C PHE A 134 -1.33 0.20 7.38
N LEU A 135 -1.29 0.21 8.72
CA LEU A 135 -2.19 -0.60 9.56
C LEU A 135 -2.09 -2.11 9.29
N PHE A 136 -1.01 -2.56 8.64
CA PHE A 136 -0.77 -3.97 8.41
C PHE A 136 -0.35 -4.63 9.72
N LYS A 137 -0.96 -5.78 10.02
CA LYS A 137 -0.67 -6.59 11.21
C LYS A 137 -0.67 -8.05 10.82
N THR A 138 0.26 -8.79 11.40
CA THR A 138 0.29 -10.25 11.32
C THR A 138 -0.45 -10.87 12.51
N ASP A 139 -0.78 -12.15 12.38
CA ASP A 139 -1.32 -12.99 13.44
C ASP A 139 -0.77 -14.41 13.30
N SER A 140 -1.29 -15.36 14.07
CA SER A 140 -0.80 -16.76 14.06
C SER A 140 -1.01 -17.51 12.74
N LYS A 141 -1.75 -16.94 11.78
CA LYS A 141 -2.03 -17.52 10.46
C LYS A 141 -1.42 -16.68 9.33
N MET A 142 -0.55 -15.73 9.65
CA MET A 142 0.12 -14.86 8.70
C MET A 142 1.62 -14.85 8.97
N ASN A 143 2.38 -15.45 8.06
CA ASN A 143 3.83 -15.43 8.10
C ASN A 143 4.35 -14.46 7.04
N VAL A 144 5.25 -13.56 7.42
CA VAL A 144 5.98 -12.72 6.47
C VAL A 144 7.42 -13.21 6.40
N TYR A 145 7.87 -13.57 5.21
CA TYR A 145 9.24 -13.99 4.93
C TYR A 145 9.97 -12.87 4.21
N ILE A 146 11.09 -12.43 4.78
CA ILE A 146 11.99 -11.48 4.14
C ILE A 146 12.98 -12.25 3.26
N GLU A 147 12.61 -12.48 2.00
CA GLU A 147 13.35 -13.31 1.04
C GLU A 147 13.01 -12.95 -0.41
N ASP A 148 13.89 -13.28 -1.36
CA ASP A 148 13.55 -13.24 -2.79
C ASP A 148 12.53 -14.35 -3.11
N ALA A 149 11.37 -13.97 -3.65
CA ALA A 149 10.31 -14.92 -3.99
C ALA A 149 10.74 -16.00 -4.97
N ARG A 150 11.67 -15.71 -5.89
CA ARG A 150 12.21 -16.70 -6.85
C ARG A 150 13.04 -17.76 -6.16
N ILE A 151 13.69 -17.42 -5.05
CA ILE A 151 14.40 -18.38 -4.19
C ILE A 151 13.38 -19.16 -3.38
N PHE A 152 12.42 -18.46 -2.77
CA PHE A 152 11.39 -19.08 -1.94
C PHE A 152 10.62 -20.19 -2.66
N VAL A 153 10.15 -19.93 -3.88
CA VAL A 153 9.35 -20.89 -4.66
C VAL A 153 10.16 -22.07 -5.19
N LYS A 154 11.49 -21.93 -5.33
CA LYS A 154 12.38 -23.01 -5.79
C LYS A 154 12.83 -23.95 -4.68
N ASP A 155 12.55 -23.61 -3.42
CA ASP A 155 12.94 -24.44 -2.29
C ASP A 155 12.03 -25.67 -2.14
N TYR A 156 12.44 -26.77 -2.78
CA TYR A 156 11.76 -28.06 -2.70
C TYR A 156 11.65 -28.65 -1.28
N GLN A 157 12.44 -28.17 -0.31
CA GLN A 157 12.39 -28.67 1.07
C GLN A 157 11.14 -28.19 1.82
N ARG A 158 10.57 -27.03 1.44
CA ARG A 158 9.41 -26.45 2.11
C ARG A 158 8.13 -27.27 1.94
N LYS A 159 8.04 -28.11 0.90
CA LYS A 159 6.93 -29.07 0.63
C LYS A 159 5.53 -28.52 0.96
N ARG A 160 5.29 -27.24 0.67
CA ARG A 160 4.03 -26.55 0.95
C ARG A 160 3.23 -26.43 -0.34
N TYR A 161 1.94 -26.67 -0.25
CA TYR A 161 1.01 -26.50 -1.36
C TYR A 161 0.12 -25.30 -1.07
N TYR A 162 -0.02 -24.42 -2.06
CA TYR A 162 -0.90 -23.27 -2.02
C TYR A 162 -2.07 -23.52 -2.97
N ASP A 163 -3.28 -23.21 -2.52
CA ASP A 163 -4.51 -23.31 -3.31
C ASP A 163 -4.91 -21.97 -3.96
N LEU A 164 -4.18 -20.90 -3.65
CA LEU A 164 -4.23 -19.62 -4.33
C LEU A 164 -2.86 -18.93 -4.25
N ILE A 165 -2.36 -18.45 -5.39
CA ILE A 165 -1.12 -17.66 -5.48
C ILE A 165 -1.46 -16.29 -6.07
N ILE A 166 -1.17 -15.24 -5.30
CA ILE A 166 -1.33 -13.84 -5.72
C ILE A 166 0.07 -13.27 -5.93
N ASN A 167 0.36 -12.79 -7.14
CA ASN A 167 1.61 -12.10 -7.43
C ASN A 167 1.37 -10.59 -7.57
N ASP A 168 1.76 -9.86 -6.54
CA ASP A 168 1.74 -8.40 -6.40
C ASP A 168 3.17 -7.82 -6.32
N ALA A 169 4.17 -8.56 -6.79
CA ALA A 169 5.51 -8.02 -6.97
C ALA A 169 5.60 -7.26 -8.29
N PHE A 170 5.97 -5.99 -8.21
CA PHE A 170 6.25 -5.15 -9.37
C PHE A 170 7.75 -5.14 -9.66
N ASN A 171 8.11 -5.25 -10.94
CA ASN A 171 9.45 -4.97 -11.43
C ASN A 171 9.31 -3.92 -12.56
N GLN A 172 10.13 -2.86 -12.54
CA GLN A 172 9.97 -1.74 -13.49
C GLN A 172 10.12 -2.13 -14.96
N ASP A 173 10.78 -3.25 -15.26
CA ASP A 173 10.99 -3.72 -16.64
C ASP A 173 9.75 -4.40 -17.25
N GLU A 174 8.81 -4.87 -16.44
CA GLU A 174 7.66 -5.67 -16.89
C GLU A 174 6.45 -5.27 -16.04
N GLY A 175 5.70 -4.26 -16.50
CA GLY A 175 4.58 -3.66 -15.77
C GLY A 175 3.33 -4.53 -15.64
N GLU A 176 3.45 -5.81 -15.28
CA GLU A 176 2.31 -6.71 -15.17
C GLU A 176 2.31 -7.53 -13.86
N SER A 177 1.22 -7.37 -13.10
CA SER A 177 0.87 -8.22 -11.96
C SER A 177 -0.10 -9.32 -12.43
N TYR A 178 0.03 -10.55 -11.91
CA TYR A 178 -0.79 -11.69 -12.33
C TYR A 178 -1.29 -12.52 -11.13
N ALA A 179 -2.41 -13.21 -11.29
CA ALA A 179 -2.88 -14.24 -10.37
C ALA A 179 -2.84 -15.61 -11.06
N TRP A 180 -2.34 -16.64 -10.36
CA TRP A 180 -2.24 -18.00 -10.89
C TRP A 180 -3.19 -18.96 -10.17
N PHE A 181 -3.92 -19.77 -10.94
CA PHE A 181 -4.87 -20.78 -10.46
C PHE A 181 -4.39 -22.18 -10.84
N LYS A 182 -4.65 -23.17 -9.99
CA LYS A 182 -4.39 -24.59 -10.26
C LYS A 182 -5.69 -25.36 -10.36
#